data_AF-G7V7G5-F1
#
_entry.id   AF-G7V7G5-F1
#
_cell.length_a   1.000
_cell.length_b   1.000
_cell.length_c   1.000
_cell.angle_alpha   90.00
_cell.angle_beta   90.00
_cell.angle_gamma   90.00
#
_symmetry.space_group_name_H-M   'P 1'
#
loop_
_entity.id
_entity.type
_entity.pdbx_description
1 polymer ?
#
loop_
_entity_poly.entity_id
_entity_poly.type
_entity_poly.pdbx_seq_one_letter_code
_entity_poly.pdbx_strand_id
1 'polypeptide(L)'
;MKAPVRESLIRLEKRGKQGLFDAVKVAIDEMKASGQDVDFQSVARKLGVARSTLYRNSLVRELVEKARTEKRGKVVPYSDLITVVEDLKRRVEELERKVQELSDKPIA
;
A
#
# COMPACT_ATOMS: atom_id res chain seq x y z
N MET A 1 6.64 -26.85 -3.75
CA MET A 1 5.89 -26.58 -4.99
C MET A 1 5.91 -25.08 -5.26
N LYS A 2 6.64 -24.61 -6.28
CA LYS A 2 6.56 -23.23 -6.79
C LYS A 2 5.86 -23.30 -8.14
N ALA A 3 4.65 -22.77 -8.26
CA ALA A 3 3.98 -22.65 -9.54
C ALA A 3 4.85 -21.81 -10.49
N PRO A 4 5.06 -22.22 -11.76
CA PRO A 4 6.00 -21.53 -12.62
C PRO A 4 5.31 -20.27 -13.16
N VAL A 5 5.80 -19.11 -12.72
CA VAL A 5 5.49 -17.75 -13.23
C VAL A 5 5.49 -17.68 -14.78
N ARG A 6 6.20 -18.61 -15.43
CA ARG A 6 6.31 -18.74 -16.89
C ARG A 6 5.00 -19.17 -17.59
N GLU A 7 4.11 -19.90 -16.93
CA GLU A 7 2.84 -20.35 -17.54
C GLU A 7 1.80 -19.22 -17.65
N SER A 8 1.95 -18.18 -16.84
CA SER A 8 1.10 -16.98 -16.89
C SER A 8 1.43 -16.09 -18.09
N LEU A 9 2.68 -16.09 -18.57
CA LEU A 9 3.10 -15.31 -19.74
C LEU A 9 2.54 -15.87 -21.05
N ILE A 10 2.43 -17.19 -21.20
CA ILE A 10 1.94 -17.84 -22.44
C ILE A 10 0.43 -17.60 -22.65
N ARG A 11 -0.32 -17.23 -21.61
CA ARG A 11 -1.76 -16.89 -21.72
C ARG A 11 -2.04 -15.44 -22.13
N LEU A 12 -1.06 -14.54 -22.05
CA LEU A 12 -1.24 -13.12 -22.38
C LEU A 12 -1.23 -12.84 -23.89
N GLU A 13 -0.61 -13.69 -24.71
CA GLU A 13 -0.58 -13.49 -26.17
C GLU A 13 -1.94 -13.72 -26.87
N LYS A 14 -2.92 -14.36 -26.21
CA LYS A 14 -4.20 -14.74 -26.84
C LYS A 14 -5.42 -13.90 -26.44
N ARG A 15 -5.30 -12.91 -25.56
CA ARG A 15 -6.46 -12.09 -25.13
C ARG A 15 -6.04 -10.63 -25.11
N GLY A 16 -6.72 -9.79 -25.90
CA GLY A 16 -6.40 -8.36 -26.08
C GLY A 16 -6.49 -7.50 -24.81
N LYS A 17 -6.83 -6.22 -24.95
CA LYS A 17 -6.80 -5.20 -23.86
C LYS A 17 -7.43 -5.66 -22.52
N GLN A 18 -8.46 -6.52 -22.56
CA GLN A 18 -9.12 -7.11 -21.39
C GLN A 18 -8.21 -8.05 -20.59
N GLY A 19 -7.41 -8.90 -21.26
CA GLY A 19 -6.56 -9.89 -20.60
C GLY A 19 -5.41 -9.27 -19.79
N LEU A 20 -4.88 -8.14 -20.26
CA LEU A 20 -3.86 -7.39 -19.52
C LEU A 20 -4.43 -6.77 -18.24
N PHE A 21 -5.66 -6.23 -18.30
CA PHE A 21 -6.30 -5.62 -17.13
C PHE A 21 -6.52 -6.65 -16.02
N ASP A 22 -7.06 -7.82 -16.37
CA ASP A 22 -7.30 -8.89 -15.39
C ASP A 22 -5.99 -9.41 -14.78
N ALA A 23 -4.95 -9.58 -15.59
CA ALA A 23 -3.62 -9.98 -15.10
C ALA A 23 -3.01 -8.96 -14.14
N VAL A 24 -3.16 -7.66 -14.44
CA VAL A 24 -2.70 -6.58 -13.55
C VAL A 24 -3.49 -6.56 -12.25
N LYS A 25 -4.81 -6.76 -12.29
CA LYS A 25 -5.64 -6.83 -11.09
C LYS A 25 -5.19 -7.95 -10.16
N VAL A 26 -5.05 -9.18 -10.69
CA VAL A 26 -4.56 -10.32 -9.92
C VAL A 26 -3.16 -10.06 -9.36
N ALA A 27 -2.26 -9.50 -10.16
CA ALA A 27 -0.91 -9.17 -9.71
C ALA A 27 -0.91 -8.15 -8.56
N ILE A 28 -1.75 -7.11 -8.62
CA ILE A 28 -1.90 -6.12 -7.55
C ILE A 28 -2.44 -6.77 -6.28
N ASP A 29 -3.45 -7.64 -6.39
CA ASP A 29 -4.05 -8.31 -5.22
C ASP A 29 -3.02 -9.22 -4.52
N GLU A 30 -2.24 -9.99 -5.28
CA GLU A 30 -1.14 -10.80 -4.75
C GLU A 30 -0.04 -9.94 -4.08
N MET A 31 0.30 -8.80 -4.69
CA MET A 31 1.29 -7.87 -4.13
C MET A 31 0.79 -7.22 -2.84
N LYS A 32 -0.49 -6.85 -2.77
CA LYS A 32 -1.14 -6.35 -1.56
C LYS A 32 -1.10 -7.41 -0.45
N ALA A 33 -1.48 -8.65 -0.77
CA ALA A 33 -1.49 -9.76 0.19
C ALA A 33 -0.08 -10.11 0.73
N SER A 34 0.95 -9.92 -0.08
CA SER A 34 2.35 -10.17 0.29
C SER A 34 3.09 -8.95 0.85
N GLY A 35 2.40 -7.81 1.01
CA GLY A 35 3.00 -6.57 1.51
C GLY A 35 3.96 -5.87 0.54
N GLN A 36 4.07 -6.34 -0.70
CA GLN A 36 4.97 -5.76 -1.72
C GLN A 36 4.50 -4.38 -2.19
N ASP A 37 5.42 -3.52 -2.59
CA ASP A 37 5.10 -2.19 -3.14
C ASP A 37 4.44 -2.29 -4.50
N VAL A 38 3.30 -1.62 -4.65
CA VAL A 38 2.56 -1.55 -5.91
C VAL A 38 2.92 -0.25 -6.64
N ASP A 39 3.72 -0.39 -7.69
CA ASP A 39 3.99 0.65 -8.67
C ASP A 39 4.15 0.04 -10.07
N PHE A 40 4.32 0.89 -11.08
CA PHE A 40 4.45 0.43 -12.47
C PHE A 40 5.66 -0.48 -12.71
N GLN A 41 6.76 -0.27 -11.99
CA GLN A 41 7.98 -1.05 -12.17
C GLN A 41 7.83 -2.44 -11.52
N SER A 42 7.26 -2.50 -10.32
CA SER A 42 7.03 -3.76 -9.61
C SER A 42 5.97 -4.62 -10.31
N VAL A 43 4.89 -4.02 -10.79
CA VAL A 43 3.85 -4.72 -11.58
C VAL A 43 4.42 -5.22 -12.91
N ALA A 44 5.18 -4.39 -13.65
CA ALA A 44 5.82 -4.78 -14.90
C ALA A 44 6.77 -5.96 -14.71
N ARG A 45 7.59 -5.92 -13.65
CA ARG A 45 8.53 -7.00 -13.29
C ARG A 45 7.80 -8.29 -12.95
N LYS A 46 6.71 -8.20 -12.18
CA LYS A 46 5.92 -9.37 -11.76
C LYS A 46 5.23 -10.06 -12.93
N LEU A 47 4.73 -9.28 -13.90
CA LEU A 47 4.04 -9.80 -15.09
C LEU A 47 4.98 -10.13 -16.26
N GLY A 48 6.26 -9.75 -16.19
CA GLY A 48 7.20 -9.95 -17.29
C GLY A 48 6.89 -9.10 -18.53
N VAL A 49 6.26 -7.94 -18.36
CA VAL A 49 5.89 -7.03 -19.45
C VAL A 49 6.68 -5.73 -19.39
N ALA A 50 6.84 -5.05 -20.53
CA ALA A 50 7.45 -3.72 -20.54
C ALA A 50 6.56 -2.70 -19.80
N ARG A 51 7.17 -1.76 -19.08
CA ARG A 51 6.46 -0.67 -18.39
C ARG A 51 5.60 0.17 -19.34
N SER A 52 6.07 0.38 -20.58
CA SER A 52 5.32 1.06 -21.63
C SER A 52 4.02 0.34 -22.01
N THR A 53 3.96 -0.99 -21.90
CA THR A 53 2.73 -1.77 -22.13
C THR A 53 1.66 -1.45 -21.09
N LEU A 54 2.04 -1.21 -19.83
CA LEU A 54 1.11 -0.79 -18.79
C LEU A 54 0.60 0.64 -19.02
N TYR A 55 1.48 1.57 -19.41
CA TYR A 55 1.08 2.98 -19.65
C TYR A 55 0.20 3.18 -20.89
N ARG A 56 0.38 2.35 -21.94
CA ARG A 56 -0.41 2.45 -23.18
C ARG A 56 -1.89 2.14 -22.98
N ASN A 57 -2.25 1.41 -21.92
CA ASN A 57 -3.63 1.10 -21.59
C ASN A 57 -4.09 2.00 -20.43
N SER A 58 -5.01 2.93 -20.71
CA SER A 58 -5.51 3.89 -19.72
C SER A 58 -6.15 3.23 -18.50
N LEU A 59 -6.91 2.15 -18.68
CA LEU A 59 -7.55 1.42 -17.59
C LEU A 59 -6.53 0.75 -16.67
N VAL A 60 -5.48 0.17 -17.26
CA VAL A 60 -4.37 -0.43 -16.51
C VAL A 60 -3.60 0.64 -15.75
N ARG A 61 -3.35 1.79 -16.39
CA ARG A 61 -2.69 2.93 -15.76
C ARG A 61 -3.44 3.40 -14.51
N GLU A 62 -4.75 3.64 -14.66
CA GLU A 62 -5.61 4.08 -13.56
C GLU A 62 -5.62 3.06 -12.41
N LEU A 63 -5.71 1.77 -12.73
CA LEU A 63 -5.70 0.69 -11.75
C LEU A 63 -4.41 0.68 -10.91
N VAL A 64 -3.25 0.81 -11.56
CA VAL A 64 -1.95 0.83 -10.86
C VAL A 64 -1.77 2.12 -10.04
N GLU A 65 -2.18 3.27 -10.55
CA GLU A 65 -2.12 4.55 -9.83
C GLU A 65 -3.01 4.55 -8.59
N LYS A 66 -4.23 4.02 -8.70
CA LYS A 66 -5.15 3.86 -7.57
C LYS A 66 -4.54 2.96 -6.49
N ALA A 67 -4.06 1.78 -6.87
CA ALA A 67 -3.45 0.85 -5.92
C ALA A 67 -2.20 1.42 -5.23
N ARG A 68 -1.39 2.20 -5.96
CA ARG A 68 -0.24 2.92 -5.40
C ARG A 68 -0.65 3.96 -4.37
N THR A 69 -1.73 4.69 -4.63
CA THR A 69 -2.24 5.76 -3.76
C THR A 69 -2.86 5.16 -2.50
N GLU A 70 -3.65 4.09 -2.63
CA GLU A 70 -4.21 3.35 -1.50
C GLU A 70 -3.13 2.86 -0.53
N LYS A 71 -2.01 2.32 -1.05
CA LYS A 71 -0.92 1.83 -0.20
C LYS A 71 -0.15 2.95 0.51
N ARG A 72 0.03 4.10 -0.13
CA ARG A 72 0.76 5.23 0.46
C ARG A 72 0.02 5.89 1.64
N GLY A 73 -1.21 5.48 1.91
CA GLY A 73 -2.06 6.13 2.89
C GLY A 73 -2.50 7.52 2.43
N LYS A 74 -3.42 8.14 3.15
CA LYS A 74 -3.72 9.56 2.93
C LYS A 74 -2.47 10.36 3.25
N VAL A 75 -2.03 11.20 2.32
CA VAL A 75 -1.02 12.22 2.61
C VAL A 75 -1.66 13.17 3.63
N VAL A 76 -1.18 13.11 4.86
CA VAL A 76 -1.60 14.04 5.92
C VAL A 76 -0.72 15.29 5.78
N PRO A 77 -1.31 16.49 5.64
CA PRO A 77 -0.56 17.74 5.66
C PRO A 77 0.34 17.83 6.90
N TYR A 78 1.53 18.42 6.75
CA TYR A 78 2.46 18.57 7.87
C TYR A 78 1.86 19.37 9.03
N SER A 79 0.96 20.32 8.74
CA SER A 79 0.17 21.06 9.74
C SER A 79 -0.63 20.15 10.65
N ASP A 80 -1.30 19.16 10.08
CA ASP A 80 -2.19 18.27 10.82
C ASP A 80 -1.36 17.32 11.70
N LEU A 81 -0.16 16.94 11.25
CA LEU A 81 0.78 16.17 12.06
C LEU A 81 1.29 16.97 13.27
N ILE A 82 1.54 18.28 13.13
CA ILE A 82 1.92 19.15 14.27
C ILE A 82 0.80 19.12 15.31
N THR A 83 -0.45 19.30 14.90
CA THR A 83 -1.61 19.26 15.81
C THR A 83 -1.69 17.93 16.56
N VAL A 84 -1.51 16.80 15.86
CA VAL A 84 -1.50 15.48 16.50
C VAL A 84 -0.36 15.34 17.51
N VAL A 85 0.84 15.84 17.20
CA VAL A 85 2.00 15.79 18.11
C VAL A 85 1.76 16.65 19.34
N GLU A 86 1.16 17.84 19.20
CA GLU A 86 0.83 18.71 20.33
C GLU A 86 -0.22 18.08 21.24
N ASP A 87 -1.27 17.47 20.68
CA ASP A 87 -2.29 16.78 21.46
C ASP A 87 -1.73 15.56 22.19
N LEU A 88 -0.86 14.78 21.53
CA LEU A 88 -0.18 13.65 22.16
C LEU A 88 0.72 14.08 23.32
N LYS A 89 1.47 15.18 23.16
CA LYS A 89 2.29 15.74 24.26
C LYS A 89 1.43 16.07 25.48
N ARG A 90 0.30 16.77 25.28
CA ARG A 90 -0.62 17.10 26.39
C ARG A 90 -1.15 15.84 27.09
N ARG A 91 -1.50 14.81 26.33
CA ARG A 91 -2.00 13.55 26.89
C ARG A 91 -0.92 12.81 27.68
N VAL A 92 0.33 12.84 27.23
CA VAL A 92 1.46 12.24 27.96
C VAL A 92 1.66 12.97 29.29
N GLU A 93 1.69 14.29 29.29
CA GLU A 93 1.84 15.08 30.52
C GLU A 93 0.70 14.81 31.52
N GLU A 94 -0.54 14.69 31.04
CA GLU A 94 -1.68 14.35 31.90
C GLU A 94 -1.56 12.94 32.49
N LEU A 95 -1.11 11.97 31.70
CA LEU A 95 -0.89 10.60 32.17
C LEU A 95 0.25 10.55 33.19
N GLU A 96 1.34 11.28 32.97
CA GLU A 96 2.46 11.36 33.91
C GLU A 96 2.01 11.93 35.26
N ARG A 97 1.19 13.00 35.26
CA ARG A 97 0.59 13.52 36.50
C ARG A 97 -0.27 12.50 37.22
N LYS A 98 -1.15 11.79 36.50
CA LYS A 98 -2.02 10.76 37.09
C LYS A 98 -1.22 9.61 37.68
N VAL A 99 -0.14 9.19 37.02
CA VAL A 99 0.76 8.16 37.54
C VAL A 99 1.42 8.61 38.84
N GLN A 100 1.90 9.86 38.90
CA GLN A 100 2.49 10.42 40.11
C GLN A 100 1.49 10.52 41.28
N GLU A 101 0.27 10.98 41.02
CA GLU A 101 -0.79 11.04 42.04
C GLU A 101 -1.18 9.66 42.58
N LEU A 102 -1.09 8.62 41.75
CA LEU A 102 -1.36 7.25 42.18
C LEU A 102 -0.18 6.63 42.94
N SER A 103 1.07 6.98 42.62
CA SER A 103 2.24 6.53 43.38
C SER A 103 2.34 7.17 44.76
N ASP A 104 1.88 8.41 44.89
CA ASP A 104 1.98 9.18 46.15
C ASP A 104 0.85 8.85 47.14
N LYS A 105 -0.17 8.08 46.72
CA LYS A 105 -1.21 7.59 47.62
C LYS A 105 -0.65 6.48 48.51
N PRO A 106 -0.71 6.61 49.85
CA PRO A 106 -0.30 5.54 50.73
C PRO A 106 -1.20 4.32 50.49
N ILE A 107 -0.58 3.16 50.33
CA ILE A 107 -1.28 1.88 50.33
C ILE A 107 -1.87 1.73 51.73
N ALA A 108 -3.20 1.85 51.84
CA ALA A 108 -3.94 1.61 53.07
C ALA A 108 -3.95 0.12 53.43
#